data_AF-A0A383EPQ3-F1
#
_entry.id   AF-A0A383EPQ3-F1
#
_cell.length_a   1.000
_cell.length_b   1.000
_cell.length_c   1.000
_cell.angle_alpha   90.00
_cell.angle_beta   90.00
_cell.angle_gamma   90.00
#
_symmetry.space_group_name_H-M   'P 1'
#
loop_
_entity.id
_entity.type
_entity.pdbx_description
1 polymer ?
#
loop_
_entity_poly.entity_id
_entity_poly.type
_entity_poly.pdbx_seq_one_letter_code
_entity_poly.pdbx_strand_id
1 'polypeptide(L)'
;MTVKLIQLLSVSIIIGMAPWSEAGLLQAVSTPRVSVSHQARSIQPGEVVELVVSATQPVASVEATAFEQSILLYPSSGQMVWRGLIGVDLDVEV
;
A
#
# COMPACT_ATOMS: atom_id res chain seq x y z
N MET A 1 -22.06 3.57 -22.91
CA MET A 1 -21.34 2.35 -22.49
C MET A 1 -20.10 2.80 -21.74
N THR A 2 -20.10 2.71 -20.42
CA THR A 2 -19.00 3.20 -19.58
C THR A 2 -18.71 2.12 -18.55
N VAL A 3 -17.67 1.32 -18.80
CA VAL A 3 -17.25 0.24 -17.91
C VAL A 3 -16.17 0.82 -17.01
N LYS A 4 -16.50 1.05 -15.72
CA LYS A 4 -15.50 1.43 -14.71
C LYS A 4 -14.86 0.16 -14.17
N LEU A 5 -13.60 -0.06 -14.56
CA LEU A 5 -12.74 -1.14 -14.09
C LEU A 5 -12.34 -0.83 -12.64
N ILE A 6 -13.00 -1.47 -11.67
CA ILE A 6 -12.67 -1.37 -10.25
C ILE A 6 -11.59 -2.43 -9.97
N GLN A 7 -10.33 -2.00 -9.89
CA GLN A 7 -9.24 -2.84 -9.39
C GLN A 7 -9.39 -3.01 -7.88
N LEU A 8 -9.67 -4.24 -7.43
CA LEU A 8 -9.60 -4.61 -6.03
C LEU A 8 -8.15 -4.93 -5.66
N LEU A 9 -7.57 -4.09 -4.80
CA LEU A 9 -6.35 -4.39 -4.05
C LEU A 9 -6.79 -4.93 -2.68
N SER A 10 -6.60 -6.23 -2.46
CA SER A 10 -6.90 -6.90 -1.20
C SER A 10 -5.69 -6.81 -0.27
N VAL A 11 -5.84 -6.12 0.87
CA VAL A 11 -4.85 -6.10 1.95
C VAL A 11 -5.42 -6.90 3.12
N SER A 12 -4.69 -7.91 3.59
CA SER A 12 -5.06 -8.71 4.76
C SER A 12 -4.16 -8.37 5.95
N ILE A 13 -4.76 -8.13 7.12
CA ILE A 13 -4.06 -7.86 8.39
C ILE A 13 -4.32 -9.02 9.35
N ILE A 14 -3.27 -9.61 9.92
CA ILE A 14 -3.37 -10.63 10.99
C ILE A 14 -3.06 -9.95 12.33
N ILE A 15 -4.00 -10.00 13.28
CA ILE A 15 -3.85 -9.44 14.63
C ILE A 15 -3.57 -10.59 15.61
N GLY A 16 -2.43 -10.56 16.31
CA GLY A 16 -2.10 -11.48 17.40
C GLY A 16 -2.80 -11.11 18.71
N MET A 17 -3.38 -12.11 19.38
CA MET A 17 -4.15 -12.01 20.64
C MET A 17 -3.28 -11.70 21.88
N ALA A 18 -3.80 -10.86 22.79
CA ALA A 18 -3.38 -10.74 24.19
C ALA A 18 -4.61 -10.79 25.12
N PRO A 19 -4.53 -11.39 26.34
CA PRO A 19 -5.69 -11.76 27.14
C PRO A 19 -6.25 -10.61 28.02
N TRP A 20 -7.53 -10.34 27.78
CA TRP A 20 -8.65 -9.90 28.62
C TRP A 20 -8.44 -8.98 29.84
N SER A 21 -8.93 -7.74 29.69
CA SER A 21 -9.62 -6.97 30.73
C SER A 21 -11.01 -6.54 30.20
N GLU A 22 -12.08 -6.81 30.95
CA GLU A 22 -13.48 -6.62 30.49
C GLU A 22 -13.97 -5.15 30.55
N ALA A 23 -13.14 -4.22 31.02
CA ALA A 23 -13.49 -2.80 31.15
C ALA A 23 -13.12 -1.92 29.93
N GLY A 24 -12.59 -2.50 28.85
CA GLY A 24 -12.09 -1.78 27.67
C GLY A 24 -12.97 -1.82 26.42
N LEU A 25 -14.22 -2.31 26.52
CA LEU A 25 -15.00 -2.81 25.38
C LEU A 25 -15.53 -1.80 24.35
N LEU A 26 -15.04 -0.55 24.34
CA LEU A 26 -15.26 0.39 23.24
C LEU A 26 -13.98 1.12 22.84
N GLN A 27 -12.83 0.44 22.88
CA GLN A 27 -11.74 0.79 21.97
C GLN A 27 -12.30 0.58 20.56
N ALA A 28 -12.86 1.64 19.98
CA ALA A 28 -13.23 1.65 18.58
C ALA A 28 -11.98 1.26 17.81
N VAL A 29 -11.94 0.02 17.32
CA VAL A 29 -10.88 -0.48 16.45
C VAL A 29 -10.98 0.37 15.20
N SER A 30 -10.25 1.48 15.20
CA SER A 30 -10.27 2.45 14.13
C SER A 30 -9.41 1.87 13.03
N THR A 31 -10.04 1.34 11.98
CA THR A 31 -9.33 0.87 10.80
C THR A 31 -8.47 2.00 10.26
N PRO A 32 -7.15 1.82 10.12
CA PRO A 32 -6.28 2.83 9.53
C PRO A 32 -6.80 3.16 8.13
N ARG A 33 -7.03 4.45 7.85
CA ARG A 33 -7.33 4.88 6.49
C ARG A 33 -6.02 4.97 5.74
N VAL A 34 -5.97 4.35 4.58
CA VAL A 34 -4.79 4.29 3.71
C VAL A 34 -5.06 5.14 2.46
N SER A 35 -4.09 5.95 2.09
CA SER A 35 -4.02 6.69 0.82
C SER A 35 -2.82 6.20 0.03
N VAL A 36 -2.98 6.08 -1.28
CA VAL A 36 -1.92 5.66 -2.20
C VAL A 36 -1.75 6.72 -3.26
N SER A 37 -0.54 7.22 -3.43
CA SER A 37 -0.17 8.15 -4.49
C SER A 37 1.11 7.68 -5.18
N HIS A 38 1.40 8.24 -6.34
CA HIS A 38 2.64 7.96 -7.05
C HIS A 38 3.30 9.27 -7.51
N GLN A 39 4.62 9.23 -7.67
CA GLN A 39 5.40 10.31 -8.23
C GLN A 39 6.31 9.77 -9.32
N ALA A 40 6.20 10.36 -10.51
CA ALA A 40 7.06 10.05 -11.64
C ALA A 40 7.13 11.26 -12.57
N ARG A 41 8.18 11.33 -13.40
CA ARG A 41 8.28 12.39 -14.42
C ARG A 41 7.25 12.19 -15.55
N SER A 42 6.94 10.94 -15.86
CA SER A 42 5.92 10.43 -16.77
C SER A 42 5.62 8.98 -16.36
N ILE A 43 4.64 8.35 -16.99
CA ILE A 43 4.41 6.90 -16.88
C ILE A 43 4.55 6.32 -18.28
N GLN A 44 5.75 5.83 -18.59
CA GLN A 44 6.13 5.27 -19.88
C GLN A 44 7.03 4.04 -19.68
N PRO A 45 7.15 3.19 -20.71
CA PRO A 45 8.11 2.10 -20.69
C PRO A 45 9.53 2.55 -20.37
N GLY A 46 10.23 1.82 -19.50
CA GLY A 46 11.58 2.13 -19.06
C GLY A 46 11.70 3.17 -17.95
N GLU A 47 10.59 3.63 -17.37
CA GLU A 47 10.61 4.59 -16.26
C GLU A 47 10.56 3.92 -14.88
N VAL A 48 10.96 4.69 -13.87
CA VAL A 48 10.82 4.32 -12.46
C VAL A 48 9.78 5.24 -11.83
N VAL A 49 8.79 4.65 -11.18
CA VAL A 49 7.70 5.32 -10.47
C VAL A 49 7.90 5.12 -8.97
N GLU A 50 7.89 6.22 -8.22
CA GLU A 50 7.83 6.15 -6.76
C GLU A 50 6.38 5.92 -6.32
N LEU A 51 6.14 4.88 -5.53
CA LEU A 51 4.88 4.63 -4.85
C LEU A 51 4.97 5.17 -3.43
N VAL A 52 3.97 5.94 -3.01
CA VAL A 52 3.85 6.48 -1.66
C VAL A 52 2.53 6.02 -1.06
N VAL A 53 2.62 5.28 0.05
CA VAL A 53 1.48 4.81 0.82
C VAL A 53 1.47 5.57 2.14
N SER A 54 0.36 6.20 2.49
CA SER A 54 0.19 6.95 3.74
C SER A 54 -0.99 6.41 4.53
N ALA A 55 -0.80 6.17 5.82
CA ALA A 55 -1.82 5.71 6.75
C ALA A 55 -2.15 6.79 7.78
N THR A 56 -3.38 6.81 8.29
CA THR A 56 -3.79 7.75 9.36
C THR A 56 -3.30 7.35 10.75
N GLN A 57 -2.75 6.14 10.89
CA GLN A 57 -2.19 5.58 12.13
C GLN A 57 -0.98 4.70 11.76
N PRO A 58 0.01 4.51 12.66
CA PRO A 58 1.19 3.71 12.36
C PRO A 58 0.80 2.28 11.98
N VAL A 59 1.36 1.76 10.91
CA VAL A 59 1.13 0.38 10.46
C VAL A 59 2.43 -0.41 10.55
N ALA A 60 2.34 -1.66 10.99
CA ALA A 60 3.52 -2.50 11.21
C ALA A 60 4.22 -2.94 9.91
N SER A 61 3.44 -3.12 8.84
CA SER A 61 3.91 -3.53 7.52
C SER A 61 2.96 -3.00 6.43
N VAL A 62 3.48 -2.90 5.21
CA VAL A 62 2.69 -2.68 4.00
C VAL A 62 3.17 -3.65 2.93
N GLU A 63 2.24 -4.41 2.37
CA GLU A 63 2.48 -5.29 1.23
C GLU A 63 1.84 -4.65 0.00
N ALA A 64 2.58 -4.62 -1.11
CA ALA A 64 2.11 -4.08 -2.37
C ALA A 64 2.51 -5.01 -3.52
N THR A 65 1.65 -5.08 -4.52
CA THR A 65 1.86 -5.84 -5.74
C THR A 65 1.53 -4.94 -6.94
N ALA A 66 2.40 -4.91 -7.94
CA ALA A 66 2.11 -4.31 -9.25
C ALA A 66 2.73 -5.17 -10.34
N PHE A 67 2.10 -5.21 -11.52
CA PHE A 67 2.54 -6.05 -12.64
C PHE A 67 2.78 -7.51 -12.22
N GLU A 68 1.91 -8.02 -11.33
CA GLU A 68 1.99 -9.38 -10.78
C GLU A 68 3.24 -9.68 -9.94
N GLN A 69 4.01 -8.65 -9.59
CA GLN A 69 5.22 -8.75 -8.77
C GLN A 69 5.05 -8.04 -7.44
N SER A 70 5.55 -8.66 -6.37
CA SER A 70 5.63 -8.03 -5.05
C SER A 70 6.64 -6.89 -5.07
N ILE A 71 6.21 -5.72 -4.57
CA ILE A 71 7.04 -4.53 -4.47
C ILE A 71 7.51 -4.39 -3.03
N LEU A 72 8.82 -4.18 -2.85
CA LEU A 72 9.36 -3.88 -1.55
C LEU A 72 9.03 -2.43 -1.18
N LEU A 73 8.31 -2.25 -0.08
CA LEU A 73 8.06 -0.94 0.53
C LEU A 73 8.87 -0.79 1.81
N TYR A 74 9.48 0.38 2.00
CA TYR A 74 10.22 0.74 3.19
C TYR A 74 9.51 1.88 3.93
N PRO A 75 9.48 1.84 5.28
CA PRO A 75 8.85 2.88 6.06
C PRO A 75 9.72 4.15 6.07
N SER A 76 9.07 5.29 6.00
CA SER A 76 9.64 6.58 6.42
C SER A 76 9.51 6.74 7.94
N SER A 77 10.03 7.84 8.49
CA SER A 77 9.96 8.14 9.93
C SER A 77 8.53 8.03 10.47
N GLY A 78 8.32 7.19 11.49
CA GLY A 78 7.03 7.06 12.18
C GLY A 78 6.07 6.01 11.61
N GLN A 79 6.47 5.18 10.63
CA GLN A 79 5.67 4.05 10.09
C GLN A 79 4.28 4.41 9.53
N MET A 80 4.03 5.71 9.36
CA MET A 80 2.81 6.27 8.80
C MET A 80 2.89 6.43 7.28
N VAL A 81 4.10 6.53 6.74
CA VAL A 81 4.36 6.70 5.31
C VAL A 81 5.33 5.62 4.88
N TRP A 82 5.00 4.92 3.80
CA TRP A 82 5.79 3.87 3.20
C TRP A 82 6.07 4.21 1.75
N ARG A 83 7.28 3.92 1.29
CA ARG A 83 7.74 4.26 -0.04
C ARG A 83 8.30 3.04 -0.73
N GLY A 84 8.18 3.00 -2.05
CA GLY A 84 8.82 1.99 -2.87
C GLY A 84 9.01 2.48 -4.29
N LEU A 85 9.80 1.73 -5.05
CA LEU A 85 10.08 2.02 -6.44
C LEU A 85 9.52 0.89 -7.30
N ILE A 86 8.84 1.26 -8.37
CA ILE A 86 8.29 0.35 -9.36
C ILE A 86 8.95 0.68 -10.69
N GLY A 87 9.59 -0.31 -11.31
CA GLY A 87 10.05 -0.19 -12.70
C GLY A 87 8.89 -0.47 -13.65
N VAL A 88 8.73 0.35 -14.68
CA VAL A 88 7.88 0.06 -15.83
C VAL A 88 8.79 -0.54 -16.89
N ASP A 89 8.49 -1.77 -17.31
CA ASP A 89 9.32 -2.46 -18.30
C ASP A 89 9.38 -1.70 -19.62
N LEU A 90 10.49 -1.85 -20.35
CA LEU A 90 10.62 -1.33 -21.70
C LEU A 90 9.69 -2.10 -22.64
N ASP A 91 9.03 -1.37 -23.53
CA ASP A 91 8.27 -1.96 -24.62
C ASP A 91 9.27 -2.31 -25.72
N VAL A 92 9.37 -3.58 -26.06
CA VAL A 92 10.27 -4.09 -27.10
C VAL A 92 9.45 -4.81 -28.15
N GLU A 93 9.46 -4.28 -29.37
CA GLU A 93 8.94 -5.01 -30.54
C GLU A 93 9.92 -6.13 -30.90
N VAL A 94 9.38 -7.34 -31.13
CA VAL A 94 10.13 -8.54 -31.55
C VAL A 94 10.13 -8.65 -33.07
#